data_AF-A0A9D4INT7-F1
#
_entry.id   AF-A0A9D4INT7-F1
#
_cell.length_a   1.000
_cell.length_b   1.000
_cell.length_c   1.000
_cell.angle_alpha   90.00
_cell.angle_beta   90.00
_cell.angle_gamma   90.00
#
_symmetry.space_group_name_H-M   'P 1'
#
loop_
_entity.id
_entity.type
_entity.pdbx_description
1 polymer ?
#
loop_
_entity_poly.entity_id
_entity_poly.type
_entity_poly.pdbx_seq_one_letter_code
_entity_poly.pdbx_strand_id
1 'polypeptide(L)'
;MYLESHGYMNGGAGYVMSKVALRQKVDSGLNNDACALTKTYLIPEVSKDFEIGKCLKIVGVPVSSTMDVWGRETYHPYPFEQYLLDYLPEYLYDLSNTRPQTVTGE
;
A
#
# COMPACT_ATOMS: atom_id res chain seq x y z
N MET A 1 18.83 0.21 7.73
CA MET A 1 18.07 -1.06 7.78
C MET A 1 16.95 -0.92 6.77
N TYR A 2 17.15 -1.45 5.57
CA TYR A 2 16.28 -1.20 4.42
C TYR A 2 14.94 -1.90 4.65
N LEU A 3 13.87 -1.13 4.85
CA LEU A 3 12.50 -1.62 4.73
C LEU A 3 12.31 -1.95 3.26
N GLU A 4 12.48 -3.22 2.90
CA GLU A 4 12.06 -3.72 1.59
C GLU A 4 10.58 -3.33 1.37
N SER A 5 10.16 -3.06 0.13
CA SER A 5 8.79 -2.69 -0.27
C SER A 5 7.74 -3.68 0.23
N HIS A 6 6.91 -3.34 1.23
CA HIS A 6 6.17 -4.37 1.98
C HIS A 6 4.76 -4.10 2.49
N GLY A 7 4.01 -3.10 2.02
CA GLY A 7 2.59 -3.15 2.39
C GLY A 7 1.65 -2.09 1.87
N TYR A 8 2.11 -0.89 1.56
CA TYR A 8 1.20 0.15 1.11
C TYR A 8 1.00 0.08 -0.40
N MET A 9 -0.22 -0.17 -0.88
CA MET A 9 -0.51 -0.07 -2.31
C MET A 9 -0.68 1.41 -2.65
N ASN A 10 0.14 1.91 -3.57
CA ASN A 10 0.09 3.32 -3.96
C ASN A 10 -1.29 3.66 -4.51
N GLY A 11 -1.93 4.65 -3.91
CA GLY A 11 -3.19 5.15 -4.43
C GLY A 11 -4.13 5.70 -3.39
N GLY A 12 -4.08 5.22 -2.13
CA GLY A 12 -4.80 5.81 -1.00
C GLY A 12 -6.32 5.94 -1.09
N ALA A 13 -6.92 5.68 -2.25
CA ALA A 13 -8.33 5.84 -2.57
C ALA A 13 -9.15 4.56 -2.36
N GLY A 14 -8.47 3.44 -2.07
CA GLY A 14 -9.08 2.15 -1.79
C GLY A 14 -8.45 1.00 -2.59
N TYR A 15 -8.87 -0.22 -2.25
CA TYR A 15 -8.35 -1.46 -2.81
C TYR A 15 -9.48 -2.30 -3.39
N VAL A 16 -9.23 -2.89 -4.56
CA VAL A 16 -10.13 -3.88 -5.16
C VAL A 16 -9.48 -5.25 -5.04
N MET A 17 -10.22 -6.20 -4.50
CA MET A 17 -9.78 -7.59 -4.35
C MET A 17 -10.77 -8.50 -5.07
N SER A 18 -10.24 -9.54 -5.73
CA SER A 18 -11.09 -10.61 -6.24
C SER A 18 -11.73 -11.38 -5.08
N LYS A 19 -12.84 -12.06 -5.36
CA LYS A 19 -13.53 -12.89 -4.34
C LYS A 19 -12.60 -13.95 -3.74
N VAL A 20 -11.69 -14.50 -4.54
CA VAL A 20 -10.71 -15.51 -4.09
C VAL A 20 -9.64 -14.88 -3.21
N ALA A 21 -9.08 -13.73 -3.61
CA ALA A 21 -8.10 -12.98 -2.82
C ALA A 21 -8.64 -12.60 -1.44
N LEU A 22 -9.89 -12.13 -1.38
CA LEU A 22 -10.55 -11.78 -0.12
C LEU A 22 -10.71 -13.01 0.80
N ARG A 23 -11.17 -14.14 0.25
CA ARG A 23 -11.29 -15.39 1.01
C ARG A 23 -9.94 -15.86 1.53
N GLN A 24 -8.91 -15.84 0.70
CA GLN A 24 -7.57 -16.26 1.10
C GLN A 24 -6.99 -15.37 2.20
N LYS A 25 -7.18 -14.05 2.11
CA LYS A 25 -6.81 -13.10 3.17
C LYS A 25 -7.52 -13.42 4.49
N VAL A 26 -8.80 -13.74 4.46
CA VAL A 26 -9.59 -13.98 5.68
C VAL A 26 -9.34 -15.38 6.22
N ASP A 27 -9.54 -16.41 5.41
CA ASP A 27 -9.55 -17.81 5.85
C ASP A 27 -8.13 -18.33 6.10
N SER A 28 -7.18 -18.02 5.20
CA SER A 28 -5.79 -18.46 5.34
C SER A 28 -4.92 -17.46 6.10
N GLY A 29 -5.36 -16.21 6.23
CA GLY A 29 -4.64 -15.13 6.90
C GLY A 29 -5.16 -14.89 8.32
N LEU A 30 -6.29 -14.18 8.42
CA LEU A 30 -6.83 -13.69 9.69
C LEU A 30 -7.35 -14.80 10.60
N ASN A 31 -8.13 -15.75 10.07
CA ASN A 31 -8.73 -16.83 10.85
C ASN A 31 -7.73 -17.92 11.24
N ASN A 32 -6.60 -17.99 10.54
CA ASN A 32 -5.54 -18.97 10.77
C ASN A 32 -4.34 -18.36 11.52
N ASP A 33 -4.49 -17.15 12.06
CA ASP A 33 -3.45 -16.38 12.76
C ASP A 33 -2.14 -16.21 11.96
N ALA A 34 -2.17 -16.41 10.64
CA ALA A 34 -1.00 -16.27 9.78
C ALA A 34 -0.61 -14.80 9.59
N CYS A 35 -1.60 -13.89 9.69
CA CYS A 35 -1.36 -12.45 9.72
C CYS A 35 -2.22 -11.81 10.82
N ALA A 36 -1.58 -11.09 11.74
CA ALA A 36 -2.28 -10.31 12.76
C ALA A 36 -2.32 -8.85 12.34
N LEU A 37 -3.52 -8.23 12.35
CA LEU A 37 -3.66 -6.78 12.20
C LEU A 37 -3.23 -6.09 13.50
N THR A 38 -1.92 -6.00 13.70
CA THR A 38 -1.36 -5.34 14.87
C THR A 38 -1.41 -3.83 14.68
N LYS A 39 -1.88 -3.08 15.68
CA LYS A 39 -1.81 -1.60 15.71
C LYS A 39 -0.38 -1.13 16.05
N THR A 40 0.62 -1.69 15.38
CA THR A 40 2.03 -1.52 15.76
C THR A 40 2.62 -0.21 15.23
N TYR A 41 1.99 0.40 14.22
CA TYR A 41 2.45 1.68 13.68
C TYR A 41 1.86 2.86 14.45
N LEU A 42 2.71 3.85 14.73
CA LEU A 42 2.39 5.10 15.44
C LEU A 42 1.27 5.92 14.76
N ILE A 43 0.94 5.61 13.50
CA ILE A 43 -0.07 6.29 12.69
C ILE A 43 -1.17 5.27 12.31
N PRO A 44 -2.41 5.43 12.83
CA PRO A 44 -3.47 4.44 12.66
C PRO A 44 -3.83 4.10 11.21
N GLU A 45 -3.76 5.11 10.33
CA GLU A 45 -4.08 5.02 8.89
C GLU A 45 -3.06 4.15 8.15
N VAL A 46 -1.77 4.41 8.39
CA VAL A 46 -0.65 3.65 7.82
C VAL A 46 -0.69 2.19 8.26
N SER A 47 -1.05 1.95 9.53
CA SER A 47 -1.06 0.59 10.07
C SER A 47 -2.01 -0.35 9.34
N LYS A 48 -3.14 0.15 8.85
CA LYS A 48 -4.16 -0.71 8.23
C LYS A 48 -3.75 -1.15 6.83
N ASP A 49 -3.37 -0.19 6.01
CA ASP A 49 -3.07 -0.44 4.60
C ASP A 49 -1.80 -1.27 4.46
N PHE A 50 -0.79 -0.94 5.26
CA PHE A 50 0.44 -1.70 5.35
C PHE A 50 0.19 -3.16 5.76
N GLU A 51 -0.57 -3.41 6.83
CA GLU A 51 -0.82 -4.77 7.31
C GLU A 51 -1.70 -5.57 6.33
N ILE A 52 -2.57 -4.92 5.55
CA ILE A 52 -3.32 -5.58 4.49
C ILE A 52 -2.36 -6.08 3.40
N GLY A 53 -1.48 -5.24 2.87
CA GLY A 53 -0.53 -5.65 1.83
C GLY A 53 0.42 -6.74 2.33
N LYS A 54 0.92 -6.60 3.56
CA LYS A 54 1.74 -7.61 4.23
C LYS A 54 1.00 -8.95 4.37
N CYS A 55 -0.26 -8.94 4.81
CA CYS A 55 -1.04 -10.16 4.92
C CYS A 55 -1.26 -10.84 3.57
N LEU A 56 -1.62 -10.07 2.52
CA LEU A 56 -1.80 -10.62 1.17
C LEU A 56 -0.54 -11.32 0.67
N LYS A 57 0.64 -10.76 0.95
CA LYS A 57 1.92 -11.40 0.63
C LYS A 57 2.12 -12.70 1.39
N ILE A 58 1.83 -12.72 2.71
CA ILE A 58 1.94 -13.92 3.56
C ILE A 58 1.06 -15.05 3.03
N VAL A 59 -0.19 -14.75 2.65
CA VAL A 59 -1.13 -15.75 2.14
C VAL A 59 -0.95 -16.06 0.65
N GLY A 60 0.09 -15.50 0.00
CA GLY A 60 0.41 -15.78 -1.41
C GLY A 60 -0.52 -15.13 -2.42
N VAL A 61 -1.24 -14.07 -2.06
CA VAL A 61 -2.06 -13.29 -2.98
C VAL A 61 -1.20 -12.21 -3.64
N PRO A 62 -1.03 -12.22 -4.97
CA PRO A 62 -0.24 -11.22 -5.66
C PRO A 62 -0.94 -9.84 -5.61
N VAL A 63 -0.14 -8.81 -5.36
CA VAL A 63 -0.56 -7.41 -5.39
C VAL A 63 -0.04 -6.78 -6.67
N SER A 64 -0.94 -6.24 -7.49
CA SER A 64 -0.59 -5.58 -8.74
C SER A 64 -0.36 -4.08 -8.54
N SER A 65 0.50 -3.47 -9.34
CA SER A 65 0.65 -2.02 -9.36
C SER A 65 -0.56 -1.36 -10.02
N THR A 66 -0.96 -0.23 -9.47
CA THR A 66 -2.00 0.68 -9.97
C THR A 66 -1.41 1.86 -10.75
N MET A 67 -0.08 1.95 -10.87
CA MET A 67 0.57 3.01 -11.62
C MET A 67 0.19 2.94 -13.10
N ASP A 68 0.23 4.09 -13.77
CA ASP A 68 0.01 4.13 -15.20
C ASP A 68 1.19 3.52 -15.99
N VAL A 69 1.05 3.48 -17.31
CA VAL A 69 2.06 2.91 -18.22
C VAL A 69 3.41 3.64 -18.17
N TRP A 70 3.47 4.81 -17.55
CA TRP A 70 4.68 5.60 -17.35
C TRP A 70 5.19 5.57 -15.90
N GLY A 71 4.60 4.74 -15.03
CA GLY A 71 5.02 4.60 -13.64
C GLY A 71 4.58 5.76 -12.74
N ARG A 72 3.53 6.51 -13.09
CA ARG A 72 2.98 7.61 -12.30
C ARG A 72 1.81 7.16 -11.44
N GLU A 73 1.57 7.84 -10.32
CA GLU A 73 0.40 7.59 -9.48
C GLU A 73 -0.89 7.97 -10.22
N THR A 74 -1.89 7.08 -10.17
CA THR A 74 -3.22 7.36 -10.74
C THR A 74 -4.23 7.83 -9.69
N TYR A 75 -3.93 7.61 -8.40
CA TYR A 75 -4.79 7.95 -7.27
C TYR A 75 -3.94 8.57 -6.15
N HIS A 76 -4.52 9.52 -5.43
CA HIS A 76 -3.81 10.33 -4.46
C HIS A 76 -4.60 10.39 -3.13
N PRO A 77 -4.04 9.94 -1.98
CA PRO A 77 -4.70 10.01 -0.67
C PRO A 77 -4.88 11.42 -0.11
N TYR A 78 -4.06 12.38 -0.53
CA TYR A 78 -4.03 13.72 0.05
C TYR A 78 -4.66 14.78 -0.88
N PRO A 79 -5.04 15.95 -0.33
CA PRO A 79 -5.46 17.09 -1.13
C PRO A 79 -4.34 17.54 -2.08
N PHE A 80 -4.72 18.04 -3.25
CA PHE A 80 -3.80 18.52 -4.28
C PHE A 80 -2.79 19.55 -3.74
N GLU A 81 -3.21 20.40 -2.81
CA GLU A 81 -2.37 21.44 -2.20
C GLU A 81 -1.14 20.85 -1.48
N GLN A 82 -1.26 19.67 -0.87
CA GLN A 82 -0.14 19.02 -0.20
C GLN A 82 0.90 18.50 -1.19
N TYR A 83 0.47 18.02 -2.35
CA TYR A 83 1.38 17.63 -3.43
C TYR A 83 2.07 18.86 -4.04
N LEU A 84 1.33 19.96 -4.22
CA LEU A 84 1.88 21.20 -4.78
C LEU A 84 2.91 21.86 -3.86
N LEU A 85 2.68 21.81 -2.55
CA LEU A 85 3.54 22.42 -1.53
C LEU A 85 4.60 21.46 -0.97
N ASP A 86 4.69 20.24 -1.50
CA ASP A 86 5.61 19.18 -1.05
C ASP A 86 5.56 18.92 0.47
N TYR A 87 4.34 18.96 1.03
CA TYR A 87 4.09 18.64 2.43
C TYR A 87 3.31 17.32 2.53
N LEU A 88 3.99 16.23 2.16
CA LEU A 88 3.47 14.87 2.27
C LEU A 88 4.22 14.11 3.36
N PRO A 89 3.53 13.21 4.09
CA PRO A 89 4.20 12.40 5.08
C PRO A 89 5.17 11.40 4.42
N GLU A 90 6.37 11.29 4.96
CA GLU A 90 7.48 10.46 4.44
C GLU A 90 7.09 8.99 4.22
N TYR A 91 6.23 8.44 5.10
CA TYR A 91 5.76 7.05 5.00
C TYR A 91 4.98 6.75 3.72
N LEU A 92 4.42 7.77 3.06
CA LEU A 92 3.65 7.60 1.82
C LEU A 92 4.51 6.92 0.75
N TYR A 93 5.76 7.31 0.66
CA TYR A 93 6.70 6.79 -0.33
C TYR A 93 7.55 5.63 0.21
N ASP A 94 7.89 5.64 1.50
CA ASP A 94 8.80 4.65 2.08
C ASP A 94 8.17 3.28 2.31
N LEU A 95 6.87 3.24 2.57
CA LEU A 95 6.15 1.98 2.76
C LEU A 95 5.42 1.51 1.50
N SER A 96 5.51 2.30 0.43
CA SER A 96 4.93 1.97 -0.87
C SER A 96 5.45 0.65 -1.41
N ASN A 97 4.55 -0.10 -2.05
CA ASN A 97 4.92 -1.31 -2.78
C ASN A 97 5.70 -0.99 -4.06
N THR A 98 5.50 0.20 -4.62
CA THR A 98 6.23 0.73 -5.78
C THR A 98 6.47 2.23 -5.65
N ARG A 99 7.70 2.74 -5.79
CA ARG A 99 7.87 4.20 -5.80
C ARG A 99 7.43 4.79 -7.14
N PRO A 100 6.60 5.85 -7.15
CA PRO A 100 6.25 6.55 -8.38
C PRO A 100 7.50 7.13 -9.03
N GLN A 101 7.56 7.11 -10.36
CA GLN A 101 8.60 7.83 -11.08
C GLN A 101 8.20 9.30 -11.18
N THR A 102 9.11 10.19 -10.76
CA THR A 102 8.97 11.61 -11.06
C THR A 102 9.13 11.80 -12.56
N VAL A 103 8.35 12.72 -13.14
CA VAL A 103 8.58 13.15 -14.52
C VAL A 103 9.93 13.87 -14.50
N THR A 104 10.99 13.23 -14.99
CA THR A 104 12.21 13.94 -15.37
C THR A 104 11.81 14.86 -16.51
N GLY A 105 11.80 16.17 -16.27
CA GLY A 105 11.45 17.16 -17.28
C GLY A 105 12.35 16.99 -18.51
N GLU A 106 11.74 16.63 -19.63
CA GLU A 106 12.24 16.95 -20.97
C GLU A 106 11.66 18.30 -21.41
#